data_AF-A0A9N7NQT3-F1
#
_entry.id   AF-A0A9N7NQT3-F1
#
_cell.length_a   1.000
_cell.length_b   1.000
_cell.length_c   1.000
_cell.angle_alpha   90.00
_cell.angle_beta   90.00
_cell.angle_gamma   90.00
#
_symmetry.space_group_name_H-M   'P 1'
#
loop_
_entity.id
_entity.type
_entity.pdbx_description
1 polymer ?
#
loop_
_entity_poly.entity_id
_entity_poly.type
_entity_poly.pdbx_seq_one_letter_code
_entity_poly.pdbx_strand_id
1 'polypeptide(L)'
;MKCIDDRKNGAFFVDGPGGTGKSFLYRALLAVVRSKGCIGLATATSGIAASILPGGRTAHSRFKIPIDLSNVKSCSISKQSSLGSLIRESVLIVWDEAPMAKRDAIEALDLALKDVCGCSEIFGGKVIVFGGDFRQVLLVVRRGSRKETVDACLTSSYLWPLLKKLKLTENMRARLDPLFTQTLLKIGNGQEKTFEDDLIKIPAPLAINDPMAEESLDELIKVIYPDLASLTEVSRSINRAILTSKNCFVDEVNTKLINEFPGNLVEYLSFDRVENPSHEAEYGDLINSLTPSGLPEHRLSLKENAPVILLRNLDPTEGLCNGTRLICKKLDKNVIHAEIAVGEFCGKSVFIHRIPFEPPTDEQYPVPYTRTQFPLRLCFAMTINKAQGQTLDSVGVYLREPVFSHGQLYVAMSRAKTSASVKLLIKPPFYNEHRLNYTRNIVYTEVLQAAEIV
;
A
#
# COMPACT_ATOMS: atom_id res chain seq x y z
N MET A 1 20.06 -5.85 18.45
CA MET A 1 21.22 -6.76 18.52
C MET A 1 21.53 -7.19 19.94
N LYS A 2 21.84 -6.29 20.88
CA LYS A 2 22.13 -6.66 22.28
C LYS A 2 21.12 -7.64 22.92
N CYS A 3 19.81 -7.43 22.76
CA CYS A 3 18.81 -8.39 23.28
C CYS A 3 18.97 -9.80 22.68
N ILE A 4 19.29 -9.91 21.39
CA ILE A 4 19.49 -11.20 20.71
C ILE A 4 20.78 -11.86 21.22
N ASP A 5 21.87 -11.09 21.32
CA ASP A 5 23.18 -11.58 21.77
C ASP A 5 23.15 -12.02 23.24
N ASP A 6 22.44 -11.27 24.09
CA ASP A 6 22.24 -11.56 25.52
C ASP A 6 21.11 -12.59 25.77
N ARG A 7 20.43 -13.09 24.74
CA ARG A 7 19.23 -13.95 24.83
C ARG A 7 18.12 -13.40 25.73
N LYS A 8 17.88 -12.09 25.63
CA LYS A 8 16.81 -11.36 26.32
C LYS A 8 15.64 -11.06 25.38
N ASN A 9 14.45 -10.92 25.95
CA ASN A 9 13.28 -10.41 25.22
C ASN A 9 13.46 -8.92 24.86
N GLY A 10 12.61 -8.41 23.97
CA GLY A 10 12.59 -6.98 23.68
C GLY A 10 11.56 -6.59 22.64
N ALA A 11 10.76 -5.59 22.93
CA ALA A 11 9.74 -5.08 22.03
C ALA A 11 10.06 -3.62 21.66
N PHE A 12 10.25 -3.37 20.36
CA PHE A 12 10.69 -2.08 19.85
C PHE A 12 9.72 -1.55 18.80
N PHE A 13 9.57 -0.23 18.74
CA PHE A 13 8.94 0.46 17.62
C PHE A 13 9.94 1.44 17.03
N VAL A 14 10.22 1.31 15.73
CA VAL A 14 11.06 2.24 14.97
C VAL A 14 10.14 3.23 14.24
N ASP A 15 10.01 4.42 14.81
CA ASP A 15 9.41 5.56 14.13
C ASP A 15 10.41 6.17 13.16
N GLY A 16 9.94 6.57 11.99
CA GLY A 16 10.74 7.35 11.08
C GLY A 16 9.90 7.86 9.93
N PRO A 17 10.06 9.12 9.51
CA PRO A 17 9.42 9.64 8.31
C PRO A 17 9.64 8.79 7.04
N GLY A 18 8.83 9.03 6.02
CA GLY A 18 8.98 8.42 4.70
C GLY A 18 10.36 8.74 4.13
N GLY A 19 11.15 7.70 3.85
CA GLY A 19 12.49 7.85 3.27
C GLY A 19 13.66 7.83 4.25
N THR A 20 13.46 7.63 5.56
CA THR A 20 14.55 7.57 6.56
C THR A 20 15.34 6.25 6.62
N GLY A 21 15.09 5.32 5.70
CA GLY A 21 15.84 4.05 5.65
C GLY A 21 15.36 2.96 6.60
N LYS A 22 14.14 3.04 7.14
CA LYS A 22 13.50 1.98 7.95
C LYS A 22 13.67 0.57 7.36
N SER A 23 13.26 0.39 6.10
CA SER A 23 13.36 -0.92 5.44
C SER A 23 14.81 -1.37 5.23
N PHE A 24 15.76 -0.44 5.05
CA PHE A 24 17.19 -0.77 5.01
C PHE A 24 17.68 -1.28 6.37
N LEU A 25 17.30 -0.62 7.47
CA LEU A 25 17.59 -1.07 8.83
C LEU A 25 17.06 -2.49 9.08
N TYR A 26 15.81 -2.77 8.69
CA TYR A 26 15.23 -4.10 8.85
C TYR A 26 15.98 -5.18 8.07
N ARG A 27 16.36 -4.87 6.82
CA ARG A 27 17.20 -5.77 6.00
C ARG A 27 18.54 -6.06 6.66
N ALA A 28 19.19 -5.03 7.21
CA ALA A 28 20.45 -5.19 7.93
C ALA A 28 20.27 -6.06 9.19
N LEU A 29 19.23 -5.83 10.00
CA LEU A 29 18.94 -6.65 11.18
C LEU A 29 18.70 -8.12 10.81
N LEU A 30 17.89 -8.38 9.78
CA LEU A 30 17.60 -9.73 9.29
C LEU A 30 18.86 -10.41 8.76
N ALA A 31 19.70 -9.70 8.00
CA ALA A 31 20.95 -10.23 7.46
C ALA A 31 21.92 -10.63 8.59
N VAL A 32 22.09 -9.76 9.59
CA VAL A 32 22.97 -10.05 10.74
C VAL A 32 22.47 -11.27 11.52
N VAL A 33 21.18 -11.35 11.84
CA VAL A 33 20.60 -12.50 12.56
C VAL A 33 20.79 -13.81 11.77
N ARG A 34 20.50 -13.78 10.46
CA ARG A 34 20.63 -14.97 9.59
C ARG A 34 22.09 -15.39 9.38
N SER A 35 23.03 -14.43 9.34
CA SER A 35 24.46 -14.74 9.25
C SER A 35 25.01 -15.51 10.45
N LYS A 36 24.35 -15.38 11.62
CA LYS A 36 24.65 -16.14 12.84
C LYS A 36 24.00 -17.53 12.87
N GLY A 37 23.34 -17.95 11.78
CA GLY A 37 22.57 -19.20 11.72
C GLY A 37 21.23 -19.16 12.47
N CYS A 38 20.81 -17.99 12.96
CA CYS A 38 19.55 -17.83 13.68
C CYS A 38 18.38 -17.50 12.74
N ILE A 39 17.15 -17.75 13.21
CA ILE A 39 15.94 -17.51 12.43
C ILE A 39 15.39 -16.10 12.71
N GLY A 40 15.34 -15.28 11.65
CA GLY A 40 14.69 -13.97 11.63
C GLY A 40 13.48 -13.95 10.70
N LEU A 41 12.28 -13.70 11.26
CA LEU A 41 11.03 -13.61 10.52
C LEU A 41 10.79 -12.18 10.04
N ALA A 42 10.68 -12.01 8.72
CA ALA A 42 10.36 -10.75 8.08
C ALA A 42 8.86 -10.70 7.77
N THR A 43 8.17 -9.70 8.31
CA THR A 43 6.75 -9.46 8.04
C THR A 43 6.44 -8.00 7.78
N ALA A 44 5.32 -7.74 7.12
CA ALA A 44 4.78 -6.40 6.95
C ALA A 44 3.25 -6.44 6.86
N THR A 45 2.60 -5.28 6.96
CA THR A 45 1.14 -5.20 6.86
C THR A 45 0.63 -5.42 5.43
N SER A 46 1.34 -4.91 4.41
CA SER A 46 0.98 -5.03 3.00
C SER A 46 1.90 -5.98 2.22
N GLY A 47 1.41 -6.52 1.10
CA GLY A 47 2.21 -7.40 0.22
C GLY A 47 3.44 -6.70 -0.34
N ILE A 48 3.29 -5.45 -0.78
CA ILE A 48 4.38 -4.60 -1.30
C ILE A 48 5.44 -4.34 -0.24
N ALA A 49 5.05 -3.98 0.99
CA ALA A 49 6.02 -3.78 2.06
C ALA A 49 6.75 -5.08 2.42
N ALA A 50 6.04 -6.21 2.37
CA ALA A 50 6.63 -7.52 2.62
C ALA A 50 7.64 -7.92 1.54
N SER A 51 7.39 -7.63 0.26
CA SER A 51 8.30 -7.99 -0.84
C SER A 51 9.60 -7.19 -0.85
N ILE A 52 9.67 -6.07 -0.14
CA ILE A 52 10.90 -5.29 0.07
C ILE A 52 11.84 -5.99 1.08
N LEU A 53 11.30 -6.87 1.94
CA LEU A 53 12.07 -7.59 2.94
C LEU A 53 12.45 -9.01 2.44
N PRO A 54 13.69 -9.46 2.61
CA PRO A 54 14.14 -10.76 2.12
C PRO A 54 13.41 -11.91 2.82
N GLY A 55 12.68 -12.72 2.05
CA GLY A 55 11.81 -13.77 2.58
C GLY A 55 10.58 -13.25 3.33
N GLY A 56 10.20 -11.99 3.08
CA GLY A 56 9.08 -11.32 3.72
C GLY A 56 7.74 -11.94 3.35
N ARG A 57 6.81 -11.90 4.30
CA ARG A 57 5.39 -12.27 4.09
C ARG A 57 4.49 -11.25 4.76
N THR A 58 3.23 -11.14 4.33
CA THR A 58 2.28 -10.35 5.11
C THR A 58 2.10 -10.95 6.50
N ALA A 59 1.90 -10.12 7.52
CA ALA A 59 1.70 -10.59 8.89
C ALA A 59 0.49 -11.54 8.99
N HIS A 60 -0.62 -11.23 8.30
CA HIS A 60 -1.78 -12.10 8.17
C HIS A 60 -1.42 -13.50 7.64
N SER A 61 -0.62 -13.57 6.56
CA SER A 61 -0.20 -14.85 5.99
C SER A 61 0.76 -15.62 6.90
N ARG A 62 1.73 -14.92 7.50
CA ARG A 62 2.76 -15.52 8.36
C ARG A 62 2.17 -16.07 9.66
N PHE A 63 1.30 -15.30 10.31
CA PHE A 63 0.79 -15.61 11.64
C PHE A 63 -0.65 -16.12 11.64
N LYS A 64 -1.29 -16.29 10.48
CA LYS A 64 -2.69 -16.73 10.39
C LYS A 64 -3.62 -15.82 11.21
N ILE A 65 -3.38 -14.51 11.14
CA ILE A 65 -4.23 -13.50 11.77
C ILE A 65 -5.58 -13.51 11.04
N PRO A 66 -6.71 -13.72 11.75
CA PRO A 66 -8.04 -13.63 11.15
C PRO A 66 -8.28 -12.26 10.49
N ILE A 67 -9.00 -12.25 9.36
CA ILE A 67 -9.41 -11.01 8.69
C ILE A 67 -10.46 -10.28 9.54
N ASP A 68 -11.38 -11.05 10.14
CA ASP A 68 -12.35 -10.55 11.10
C ASP A 68 -11.96 -10.99 12.52
N LEU A 69 -11.57 -10.02 13.33
CA LEU A 69 -11.19 -10.20 14.74
C LEU A 69 -12.35 -9.92 15.69
N SER A 70 -13.56 -9.61 15.19
CA SER A 70 -14.73 -9.36 16.04
C SER A 70 -15.11 -10.58 16.89
N ASN A 71 -14.94 -11.78 16.33
CA ASN A 71 -15.35 -13.05 16.95
C ASN A 71 -14.19 -13.92 17.43
N VAL A 72 -12.96 -13.68 16.98
CA VAL A 72 -11.78 -14.51 17.29
C VAL A 72 -10.65 -13.60 17.82
N LYS A 73 -10.32 -13.77 19.10
CA LYS A 73 -9.31 -12.93 19.80
C LYS A 73 -7.86 -13.42 19.65
N SER A 74 -7.62 -14.50 18.92
CA SER A 74 -6.28 -15.09 18.78
C SER A 74 -6.01 -15.62 17.39
N CYS A 75 -4.71 -15.73 17.04
CA CYS A 75 -4.29 -16.32 15.78
C CYS A 75 -4.43 -17.85 15.81
N SER A 76 -4.85 -18.46 14.70
CA SER A 76 -5.02 -19.92 14.59
C SER A 76 -3.69 -20.65 14.35
N ILE A 77 -2.78 -20.61 15.33
CA ILE A 77 -1.47 -21.28 15.27
C ILE A 77 -1.41 -22.39 16.32
N SER A 78 -1.38 -23.64 15.88
CA SER A 78 -1.14 -24.78 16.78
C SER A 78 0.32 -24.85 17.23
N LYS A 79 0.58 -25.14 18.52
CA LYS A 79 1.93 -25.35 19.07
C LYS A 79 2.67 -26.49 18.37
N GLN A 80 1.95 -27.53 17.93
CA GLN A 80 2.49 -28.71 17.28
C GLN A 80 2.71 -28.51 15.78
N SER A 81 2.24 -27.39 15.21
CA SER A 81 2.44 -27.09 13.80
C SER A 81 3.90 -26.74 13.48
N SER A 82 4.30 -26.97 12.23
CA SER A 82 5.60 -26.55 11.70
C SER A 82 5.81 -25.03 11.84
N LEU A 83 4.74 -24.24 11.67
CA LEU A 83 4.77 -22.79 11.91
C LEU A 83 5.01 -22.46 13.39
N GLY A 84 4.37 -23.19 14.31
CA GLY A 84 4.59 -23.03 15.75
C GLY A 84 6.03 -23.34 16.13
N SER A 85 6.62 -24.41 15.58
CA SER A 85 8.04 -24.72 15.74
C SER A 85 8.93 -23.61 15.18
N LEU A 86 8.66 -23.11 13.96
CA LEU A 86 9.42 -22.01 13.36
C LEU A 86 9.38 -20.74 14.23
N ILE A 87 8.23 -20.41 14.81
CA ILE A 87 8.07 -19.26 15.70
C ILE A 87 8.89 -19.46 16.98
N ARG A 88 8.84 -20.66 17.59
CA ARG A 88 9.63 -20.98 18.77
C ARG A 88 11.14 -20.87 18.53
N GLU A 89 11.63 -21.29 17.37
CA GLU A 89 13.04 -21.18 17.00
C GLU A 89 13.45 -19.78 16.55
N SER A 90 12.50 -18.92 16.16
CA SER A 90 12.80 -17.55 15.76
C SER A 90 13.30 -16.69 16.93
N VAL A 91 14.34 -15.91 16.68
CA VAL A 91 14.94 -14.99 17.67
C VAL A 91 14.58 -13.53 17.39
N LEU A 92 14.19 -13.22 16.15
CA LEU A 92 13.79 -11.88 15.71
C LEU A 92 12.53 -11.96 14.86
N ILE A 93 11.56 -11.10 15.16
CA ILE A 93 10.39 -10.83 14.32
C ILE A 93 10.41 -9.36 13.94
N VAL A 94 10.39 -9.06 12.65
CA VAL A 94 10.22 -7.69 12.13
C VAL A 94 8.84 -7.55 11.54
N TRP A 95 8.14 -6.46 11.86
CA TRP A 95 6.86 -6.09 11.24
C TRP A 95 6.91 -4.65 10.72
N ASP A 96 7.03 -4.48 9.40
CA ASP A 96 7.02 -3.17 8.73
C ASP A 96 5.60 -2.68 8.39
N GLU A 97 5.43 -1.35 8.30
CA GLU A 97 4.15 -0.66 8.12
C GLU A 97 3.11 -1.03 9.19
N ALA A 98 3.55 -1.19 10.44
CA ALA A 98 2.69 -1.53 11.59
C ALA A 98 1.54 -0.52 11.85
N PRO A 99 1.67 0.80 11.61
CA PRO A 99 0.56 1.76 11.73
C PRO A 99 -0.64 1.48 10.81
N MET A 100 -0.45 0.70 9.73
CA MET A 100 -1.55 0.29 8.85
C MET A 100 -2.36 -0.89 9.41
N ALA A 101 -1.93 -1.51 10.51
CA ALA A 101 -2.62 -2.64 11.13
C ALA A 101 -3.56 -2.16 12.25
N LYS A 102 -4.71 -2.82 12.39
CA LYS A 102 -5.57 -2.69 13.58
C LYS A 102 -4.78 -3.13 14.81
N ARG A 103 -4.94 -2.41 15.94
CA ARG A 103 -4.35 -2.83 17.22
C ARG A 103 -4.71 -4.27 17.57
N ASP A 104 -5.95 -4.68 17.29
CA ASP A 104 -6.47 -6.02 17.58
C ASP A 104 -5.61 -7.12 16.92
N ALA A 105 -5.05 -6.87 15.73
CA ALA A 105 -4.20 -7.82 15.03
C ALA A 105 -2.85 -8.00 15.73
N ILE A 106 -2.31 -6.92 16.30
CA ILE A 106 -1.03 -6.92 17.03
C ILE A 106 -1.24 -7.53 18.42
N GLU A 107 -2.36 -7.23 19.06
CA GLU A 107 -2.77 -7.84 20.34
C GLU A 107 -3.03 -9.34 20.20
N ALA A 108 -3.71 -9.77 19.13
CA ALA A 108 -3.90 -11.18 18.82
C ALA A 108 -2.58 -11.90 18.55
N LEU A 109 -1.59 -11.22 17.96
CA LEU A 109 -0.23 -11.76 17.80
C LEU A 109 0.46 -11.94 19.16
N ASP A 110 0.39 -10.96 20.06
CA ASP A 110 0.95 -11.07 21.41
C ASP A 110 0.42 -12.31 22.14
N LEU A 111 -0.91 -12.49 22.16
CA LEU A 111 -1.55 -13.66 22.79
C LEU A 111 -1.12 -14.97 22.13
N ALA A 112 -1.07 -15.02 20.80
CA ALA A 112 -0.65 -16.21 20.07
C ALA A 112 0.82 -16.58 20.33
N LEU A 113 1.72 -15.59 20.40
CA LEU A 113 3.14 -15.85 20.68
C LEU A 113 3.36 -16.31 22.12
N LYS A 114 2.64 -15.75 23.08
CA LYS A 114 2.65 -16.21 24.48
C LYS A 114 2.25 -17.68 24.59
N ASP A 115 1.18 -18.07 23.90
CA ASP A 115 0.72 -19.45 23.88
C ASP A 115 1.72 -20.38 23.17
N VAL A 116 2.12 -20.07 21.94
CA VAL A 116 3.01 -20.90 21.10
C VAL A 116 4.38 -21.11 21.75
N CYS A 117 4.90 -20.10 22.45
CA CYS A 117 6.19 -20.15 23.13
C CYS A 117 6.10 -20.65 24.58
N GLY A 118 4.90 -20.75 25.16
CA GLY A 118 4.71 -21.11 26.57
C GLY A 118 5.34 -20.10 27.53
N CYS A 119 5.31 -18.81 27.17
CA CYS A 119 5.96 -17.73 27.92
C CYS A 119 4.97 -16.57 28.10
N SER A 120 4.77 -16.12 29.34
CA SER A 120 3.82 -15.04 29.67
C SER A 120 4.33 -13.64 29.36
N GLU A 121 5.62 -13.49 29.04
CA GLU A 121 6.23 -12.23 28.64
C GLU A 121 5.61 -11.69 27.35
N ILE A 122 5.70 -10.37 27.15
CA ILE A 122 5.22 -9.73 25.92
C ILE A 122 5.82 -10.42 24.68
N PHE A 123 4.96 -10.71 23.70
CA PHE A 123 5.24 -11.45 22.47
C PHE A 123 5.93 -12.80 22.70
N GLY A 124 5.60 -13.50 23.80
CA GLY A 124 6.14 -14.82 24.12
C GLY A 124 7.66 -14.80 24.35
N GLY A 125 8.19 -13.69 24.86
CA GLY A 125 9.62 -13.53 25.15
C GLY A 125 10.49 -13.30 23.91
N LYS A 126 9.90 -13.04 22.75
CA LYS A 126 10.63 -12.78 21.50
C LYS A 126 11.22 -11.38 21.44
N VAL A 127 12.21 -11.20 20.56
CA VAL A 127 12.62 -9.87 20.11
C VAL A 127 11.75 -9.49 18.92
N ILE A 128 10.91 -8.46 19.10
CA ILE A 128 10.05 -7.93 18.04
C ILE A 128 10.42 -6.48 17.72
N VAL A 129 10.46 -6.16 16.44
CA VAL A 129 10.72 -4.82 15.93
C VAL A 129 9.57 -4.43 15.01
N PHE A 130 8.69 -3.58 15.51
CA PHE A 130 7.69 -2.90 14.69
C PHE A 130 8.31 -1.69 14.01
N GLY A 131 7.78 -1.36 12.85
CA GLY A 131 8.26 -0.27 12.02
C GLY A 131 7.13 0.47 11.34
N GLY A 132 7.27 1.78 11.19
CA GLY A 132 6.32 2.55 10.40
C GLY A 132 6.48 4.06 10.55
N ASP A 133 5.47 4.78 10.09
CA ASP A 133 5.37 6.22 10.18
C ASP A 133 3.90 6.58 10.41
N PHE A 134 3.56 7.07 11.60
CA PHE A 134 2.19 7.45 11.92
C PHE A 134 1.69 8.69 11.17
N ARG A 135 2.56 9.36 10.40
CA ARG A 135 2.17 10.44 9.48
C ARG A 135 1.61 9.92 8.15
N GLN A 136 1.85 8.64 7.84
CA GLN A 136 1.36 8.00 6.62
C GLN A 136 -0.09 7.54 6.79
N VAL A 137 -0.70 7.04 5.72
CA VAL A 137 -2.09 6.56 5.79
C VAL A 137 -2.20 5.44 6.82
N LEU A 138 -3.20 5.57 7.69
CA LEU A 138 -3.54 4.61 8.73
C LEU A 138 -4.36 3.45 8.15
N LEU A 139 -4.76 2.53 9.02
CA LEU A 139 -5.71 1.48 8.67
C LEU A 139 -7.05 2.04 8.14
N VAL A 140 -7.73 1.28 7.30
CA VAL A 140 -9.07 1.62 6.82
C VAL A 140 -10.13 1.05 7.77
N VAL A 141 -10.85 1.92 8.48
CA VAL A 141 -12.06 1.55 9.22
C VAL A 141 -13.27 1.89 8.35
N ARG A 142 -13.89 0.88 7.75
CA ARG A 142 -15.05 1.08 6.87
C ARG A 142 -16.19 1.71 7.66
N ARG A 143 -16.76 2.79 7.12
CA ARG A 143 -17.84 3.58 7.75
C ARG A 143 -17.49 4.09 9.16
N GLY A 144 -16.21 4.08 9.52
CA GLY A 144 -15.72 4.54 10.81
C GLY A 144 -15.55 6.04 10.84
N SER A 145 -15.87 6.62 11.99
CA SER A 145 -15.52 7.98 12.37
C SER A 145 -14.01 8.13 12.59
N ARG A 146 -13.55 9.39 12.67
CA ARG A 146 -12.18 9.73 13.09
C ARG A 146 -11.85 9.07 14.43
N LYS A 147 -12.75 9.12 15.40
CA LYS A 147 -12.57 8.53 16.73
C LYS A 147 -12.35 7.02 16.65
N GLU A 148 -13.19 6.29 15.92
CA GLU A 148 -13.05 4.84 15.76
C GLU A 148 -11.73 4.47 15.04
N THR A 149 -11.28 5.31 14.11
CA THR A 149 -9.97 5.12 13.45
C THR A 149 -8.81 5.30 14.44
N VAL A 150 -8.86 6.34 15.28
CA VAL A 150 -7.86 6.58 16.34
C VAL A 150 -7.87 5.43 17.36
N ASP A 151 -9.04 4.98 17.80
CA ASP A 151 -9.19 3.89 18.76
C ASP A 151 -8.64 2.55 18.22
N ALA A 152 -8.72 2.35 16.90
CA ALA A 152 -8.19 1.16 16.24
C ALA A 152 -6.67 1.19 15.98
N CYS A 153 -6.00 2.33 16.19
CA CYS A 153 -4.55 2.47 15.97
C CYS A 153 -3.73 1.77 17.06
N LEU A 154 -2.51 1.35 16.70
CA LEU A 154 -1.56 0.75 17.66
C LEU A 154 -1.28 1.64 18.88
N THR A 155 -1.26 2.97 18.72
CA THR A 155 -1.07 3.92 19.82
C THR A 155 -2.11 3.80 20.93
N SER A 156 -3.29 3.26 20.61
CA SER A 156 -4.41 3.05 21.53
C SER A 156 -4.40 1.64 22.14
N SER A 157 -3.36 0.83 21.89
CA SER A 157 -3.19 -0.52 22.45
C SER A 157 -2.56 -0.48 23.83
N TYR A 158 -2.90 -1.46 24.68
CA TYR A 158 -2.18 -1.71 25.94
C TYR A 158 -0.70 -2.08 25.72
N LEU A 159 -0.35 -2.55 24.52
CA LEU A 159 1.02 -2.88 24.15
C LEU A 159 1.87 -1.65 23.88
N TRP A 160 1.27 -0.53 23.44
CA TRP A 160 2.02 0.65 23.01
C TRP A 160 2.94 1.23 24.10
N PRO A 161 2.50 1.42 25.36
CA PRO A 161 3.38 1.89 26.43
C PRO A 161 4.58 0.96 26.67
N LEU A 162 4.43 -0.34 26.43
CA LEU A 162 5.45 -1.36 26.68
C LEU A 162 6.54 -1.41 25.60
N LEU A 163 6.30 -0.83 24.41
CA LEU A 163 7.30 -0.78 23.35
C LEU A 163 8.37 0.26 23.64
N LYS A 164 9.64 -0.08 23.41
CA LYS A 164 10.72 0.90 23.36
C LYS A 164 10.71 1.62 22.02
N LYS A 165 10.49 2.94 22.04
CA LYS A 165 10.45 3.77 20.83
C LYS A 165 11.85 4.21 20.42
N LEU A 166 12.17 4.04 19.14
CA LEU A 166 13.40 4.48 18.49
C LEU A 166 13.01 5.38 17.33
N LYS A 167 13.75 6.48 17.10
CA LYS A 167 13.42 7.46 16.06
C LYS A 167 14.55 7.54 15.04
N LEU A 168 14.20 7.42 13.75
CA LEU A 168 15.06 7.75 12.63
C LEU A 168 14.69 9.13 12.11
N THR A 169 15.64 10.06 12.07
CA THR A 169 15.38 11.48 11.78
C THR A 169 15.94 11.94 10.43
N GLU A 170 17.01 11.32 9.93
CA GLU A 170 17.64 11.72 8.67
C GLU A 170 16.88 11.13 7.47
N ASN A 171 16.41 11.99 6.55
CA ASN A 171 15.76 11.55 5.32
C ASN A 171 16.82 11.17 4.27
N MET A 172 16.90 9.88 3.96
CA MET A 172 17.85 9.33 2.99
C MET A 172 17.32 9.38 1.55
N ARG A 173 15.99 9.39 1.35
CA ARG A 173 15.34 9.40 0.02
C ARG A 173 15.45 10.76 -0.66
N ALA A 174 15.11 11.82 0.07
CA ALA A 174 15.07 13.19 -0.42
C ALA A 174 16.23 14.04 0.10
N ARG A 175 17.36 13.40 0.46
CA ARG A 175 18.55 14.04 1.03
C ARG A 175 19.09 15.21 0.20
N LEU A 176 18.93 15.12 -1.12
CA LEU A 176 19.40 16.13 -2.08
C LEU A 176 18.45 17.35 -2.20
N ASP A 177 17.28 17.30 -1.56
CA ASP A 177 16.30 18.39 -1.52
C ASP A 177 15.81 18.63 -0.07
N PRO A 178 16.62 19.30 0.77
CA PRO A 178 16.29 19.50 2.19
C PRO A 178 15.04 20.36 2.39
N LEU A 179 14.80 21.34 1.52
CA LEU A 179 13.62 22.21 1.58
C LEU A 179 12.35 21.38 1.36
N PHE A 180 12.35 20.52 0.34
CA PHE A 180 11.24 19.61 0.10
C PHE A 180 11.03 18.65 1.28
N THR A 181 12.09 18.10 1.85
CA THR A 181 12.01 17.24 3.05
C THR A 181 11.35 17.97 4.23
N GLN A 182 11.73 19.23 4.48
CA GLN A 182 11.11 20.03 5.55
C GLN A 182 9.63 20.29 5.28
N THR A 183 9.25 20.62 4.05
CA THR A 183 7.85 20.79 3.65
C THR A 183 7.05 19.50 3.84
N LEU A 184 7.60 18.35 3.44
CA LEU A 184 6.95 17.05 3.67
C LEU A 184 6.71 16.78 5.16
N LEU A 185 7.68 17.08 6.02
CA LEU A 185 7.53 16.90 7.46
C LEU A 185 6.47 17.85 8.04
N LYS A 186 6.44 19.13 7.61
CA LYS A 186 5.40 20.06 8.05
C LYS A 186 4.00 19.60 7.64
N ILE A 187 3.84 19.11 6.42
CA ILE A 187 2.57 18.53 5.94
C ILE A 187 2.20 17.31 6.78
N GLY A 188 3.12 16.35 6.95
CA GLY A 188 2.87 15.11 7.71
C GLY A 188 2.61 15.34 9.21
N ASN A 189 3.23 16.36 9.80
CA ASN A 189 3.01 16.75 11.20
C ASN A 189 1.75 17.61 11.41
N GLY A 190 1.09 18.07 10.34
CA GLY A 190 -0.02 19.02 10.45
C GLY A 190 0.42 20.43 10.89
N GLN A 191 1.66 20.80 10.62
CA GLN A 191 2.27 22.08 10.98
C GLN A 191 2.36 23.07 9.80
N GLU A 192 1.96 22.64 8.60
CA GLU A 192 1.89 23.52 7.43
C GLU A 192 0.78 24.57 7.63
N LYS A 193 1.04 25.81 7.19
CA LYS A 193 0.09 26.91 7.38
C LYS A 193 -1.22 26.60 6.66
N THR A 194 -2.29 26.49 7.43
CA THR A 194 -3.65 26.35 6.91
C THR A 194 -4.29 27.71 6.66
N PHE A 195 -5.20 27.72 5.69
CA PHE A 195 -6.14 28.79 5.43
C PHE A 195 -7.53 28.32 5.88
N GLU A 196 -8.59 29.07 5.56
CA GLU A 196 -9.97 28.64 5.84
C GLU A 196 -10.23 27.18 5.41
N ASP A 197 -10.97 26.44 6.23
CA ASP A 197 -11.35 25.02 6.02
C ASP A 197 -10.20 23.99 6.01
N ASP A 198 -9.13 24.20 6.80
CA ASP A 198 -7.96 23.31 6.88
C ASP A 198 -7.27 23.08 5.52
N LEU A 199 -7.41 24.06 4.62
CA LEU A 199 -6.80 24.03 3.29
C LEU A 199 -5.35 24.49 3.37
N ILE A 200 -4.46 23.80 2.68
CA ILE A 200 -3.08 24.24 2.45
C ILE A 200 -2.92 24.69 1.00
N LYS A 201 -2.07 25.70 0.79
CA LYS A 201 -1.69 26.17 -0.54
C LYS A 201 -0.50 25.35 -1.04
N ILE A 202 -0.65 24.69 -2.18
CA ILE A 202 0.47 23.99 -2.82
C ILE A 202 1.36 25.02 -3.52
N PRO A 203 2.70 24.95 -3.33
CA PRO A 203 3.65 25.80 -4.03
C PRO A 203 3.47 25.71 -5.56
N ALA A 204 3.48 26.86 -6.23
CA ALA A 204 3.31 26.95 -7.68
C ALA A 204 4.25 26.02 -8.50
N PRO A 205 5.53 25.81 -8.13
CA PRO A 205 6.40 24.88 -8.85
C PRO A 205 5.93 23.41 -8.85
N LEU A 206 5.14 23.02 -7.85
CA LEU A 206 4.59 21.67 -7.71
C LEU A 206 3.23 21.53 -8.40
N ALA A 207 2.51 22.63 -8.62
CA ALA A 207 1.19 22.60 -9.24
C ALA A 207 1.28 22.57 -10.77
N ILE A 208 0.29 21.95 -11.41
CA ILE A 208 -0.01 22.15 -12.83
C ILE A 208 -0.66 23.52 -13.00
N ASN A 209 -0.31 24.22 -14.07
CA ASN A 209 -0.87 25.54 -14.37
C ASN A 209 -2.32 25.38 -14.83
N ASP A 210 -3.14 26.41 -14.57
CA ASP A 210 -4.55 26.45 -14.97
C ASP A 210 -5.32 25.13 -14.77
N PRO A 211 -5.60 24.75 -13.51
CA PRO A 211 -6.27 23.49 -13.23
C PRO A 211 -7.70 23.45 -13.77
N MET A 212 -8.27 24.55 -14.29
CA MET A 212 -9.63 24.58 -14.83
C MET A 212 -9.70 24.20 -16.30
N ALA A 213 -8.59 24.28 -17.03
CA ALA A 213 -8.54 23.81 -18.41
C ALA A 213 -8.95 22.34 -18.54
N GLU A 214 -9.67 22.01 -19.60
CA GLU A 214 -10.02 20.62 -19.93
C GLU A 214 -8.75 19.80 -20.20
N GLU A 215 -7.72 20.42 -20.80
CA GLU A 215 -6.44 19.77 -21.10
C GLU A 215 -5.51 19.63 -19.88
N SER A 216 -5.89 20.09 -18.68
CA SER A 216 -4.99 20.08 -17.52
C SER A 216 -4.55 18.66 -17.14
N LEU A 217 -5.43 17.66 -17.33
CA LEU A 217 -5.10 16.25 -17.11
C LEU A 217 -4.13 15.74 -18.17
N ASP A 218 -4.27 16.19 -19.42
CA ASP A 218 -3.33 15.89 -20.49
C ASP A 218 -1.95 16.50 -20.22
N GLU A 219 -1.89 17.70 -19.65
CA GLU A 219 -0.63 18.30 -19.21
C GLU A 219 0.04 17.46 -18.12
N LEU A 220 -0.72 17.05 -17.09
CA LEU A 220 -0.19 16.15 -16.05
C LEU A 220 0.32 14.84 -16.65
N ILE A 221 -0.45 14.22 -17.55
CA ILE A 221 -0.08 12.99 -18.24
C ILE A 221 1.22 13.19 -19.03
N LYS A 222 1.36 14.27 -19.80
CA LYS A 222 2.57 14.59 -20.57
C LYS A 222 3.79 14.78 -19.68
N VAL A 223 3.63 15.40 -18.51
CA VAL A 223 4.76 15.59 -17.59
C VAL A 223 5.22 14.27 -16.98
N ILE A 224 4.29 13.38 -16.61
CA ILE A 224 4.62 12.10 -15.98
C ILE A 224 5.06 11.06 -17.03
N TYR A 225 4.39 11.04 -18.18
CA TYR A 225 4.57 10.10 -19.29
C TYR A 225 4.85 10.84 -20.62
N PRO A 226 5.98 11.58 -20.74
CA PRO A 226 6.34 12.31 -21.96
C PRO A 226 6.50 11.38 -23.17
N ASP A 227 6.92 10.13 -22.92
CA ASP A 227 7.26 9.16 -23.94
C ASP A 227 6.15 8.13 -24.17
N LEU A 228 4.89 8.40 -23.78
CA LEU A 228 3.79 7.42 -23.77
C LEU A 228 3.65 6.63 -25.10
N ALA A 229 3.81 7.32 -26.22
CA ALA A 229 3.71 6.75 -27.57
C ALA A 229 4.91 5.87 -27.98
N SER A 230 6.07 6.04 -27.32
CA SER A 230 7.33 5.34 -27.62
C SER A 230 7.75 4.36 -26.53
N LEU A 231 6.83 3.97 -25.63
CA LEU A 231 7.07 2.97 -24.58
C LEU A 231 7.09 1.55 -25.17
N THR A 232 7.99 1.27 -26.11
CA THR A 232 7.92 0.04 -26.90
C THR A 232 8.89 -1.06 -26.56
N GLU A 233 9.95 -0.91 -25.76
CA GLU A 233 10.69 -2.11 -25.26
C GLU A 233 11.79 -1.86 -24.22
N VAL A 234 12.44 -0.70 -24.18
CA VAL A 234 13.72 -0.54 -23.48
C VAL A 234 13.70 0.58 -22.42
N SER A 235 13.46 0.18 -21.16
CA SER A 235 14.01 0.77 -19.93
C SER A 235 13.99 2.30 -19.74
N ARG A 236 13.10 2.79 -18.85
CA ARG A 236 13.27 3.91 -17.86
C ARG A 236 11.95 4.58 -17.42
N SER A 237 10.82 4.29 -18.06
CA SER A 237 9.53 4.95 -17.75
C SER A 237 8.63 4.19 -16.76
N ILE A 238 9.13 3.09 -16.20
CA ILE A 238 8.33 2.08 -15.50
C ILE A 238 8.02 2.49 -14.05
N ASN A 239 8.92 3.23 -13.41
CA ASN A 239 8.77 3.62 -12.01
C ASN A 239 8.08 4.98 -11.83
N ARG A 240 7.12 5.28 -12.71
CA ARG A 240 6.29 6.49 -12.67
C ARG A 240 4.85 6.11 -12.38
N ALA A 241 4.07 6.99 -11.76
CA ALA A 241 2.66 6.77 -11.51
C ALA A 241 1.90 8.08 -11.32
N ILE A 242 0.62 8.09 -11.71
CA ILE A 242 -0.35 9.09 -11.28
C ILE A 242 -1.08 8.55 -10.05
N LEU A 243 -1.07 9.30 -8.96
CA LEU A 243 -1.70 8.95 -7.69
C LEU A 243 -3.01 9.70 -7.53
N THR A 244 -4.07 8.99 -7.17
CA THR A 244 -5.39 9.58 -6.93
C THR A 244 -5.96 9.12 -5.58
N SER A 245 -7.00 9.81 -5.09
CA SER A 245 -7.61 9.49 -3.80
C SER A 245 -8.57 8.29 -3.85
N LYS A 246 -9.25 8.05 -4.97
CA LYS A 246 -10.32 7.04 -5.12
C LYS A 246 -10.09 6.13 -6.33
N ASN A 247 -10.59 4.89 -6.26
CA ASN A 247 -10.49 3.92 -7.36
C ASN A 247 -11.17 4.40 -8.65
N CYS A 248 -12.34 5.04 -8.59
CA CYS A 248 -13.01 5.55 -9.79
C CYS A 248 -12.14 6.53 -10.60
N PHE A 249 -11.36 7.40 -9.93
CA PHE A 249 -10.43 8.30 -10.60
C PHE A 249 -9.18 7.57 -11.12
N VAL A 250 -8.79 6.46 -10.50
CA VAL A 250 -7.76 5.57 -11.07
C VAL A 250 -8.26 4.98 -12.38
N ASP A 251 -9.49 4.48 -12.39
CA ASP A 251 -10.09 3.82 -13.55
C ASP A 251 -10.29 4.83 -14.69
N GLU A 252 -10.72 6.07 -14.39
CA GLU A 252 -10.79 7.20 -15.33
C GLU A 252 -9.43 7.46 -16.03
N VAL A 253 -8.38 7.67 -15.24
CA VAL A 253 -7.04 7.98 -15.78
C VAL A 253 -6.45 6.80 -16.54
N ASN A 254 -6.59 5.57 -16.02
CA ASN A 254 -6.10 4.37 -16.69
C ASN A 254 -6.83 4.10 -18.01
N THR A 255 -8.14 4.32 -18.08
CA THR A 255 -8.94 4.17 -19.30
C THR A 255 -8.51 5.15 -20.38
N LYS A 256 -8.28 6.41 -20.01
CA LYS A 256 -7.74 7.41 -20.95
C LYS A 256 -6.36 6.99 -21.46
N LEU A 257 -5.46 6.62 -20.56
CA LEU A 257 -4.08 6.27 -20.91
C LEU A 257 -3.98 5.00 -21.77
N ILE A 258 -4.76 3.95 -21.50
CA ILE A 258 -4.71 2.73 -22.31
C ILE A 258 -5.25 2.95 -23.72
N ASN A 259 -6.21 3.88 -23.91
CA ASN A 259 -6.71 4.22 -25.23
C ASN A 259 -5.63 4.92 -26.08
N GLU A 260 -4.87 5.83 -25.47
CA GLU A 260 -3.74 6.54 -26.11
C GLU A 260 -2.47 5.68 -26.24
N PHE A 261 -2.34 4.63 -25.43
CA PHE A 261 -1.15 3.76 -25.41
C PHE A 261 -0.98 3.01 -26.75
N PRO A 262 0.25 2.86 -27.27
CA PRO A 262 0.47 2.18 -28.54
C PRO A 262 0.12 0.68 -28.48
N GLY A 263 -0.21 0.11 -29.63
CA GLY A 263 -0.49 -1.33 -29.78
C GLY A 263 -1.97 -1.69 -29.83
N ASN A 264 -2.22 -2.97 -30.10
CA ASN A 264 -3.57 -3.50 -30.28
C ASN A 264 -4.22 -3.80 -28.92
N LEU A 265 -5.45 -3.31 -28.75
CA LEU A 265 -6.25 -3.57 -27.55
C LEU A 265 -6.74 -5.03 -27.56
N VAL A 266 -6.47 -5.75 -26.48
CA VAL A 266 -7.00 -7.09 -26.22
C VAL A 266 -7.92 -7.00 -25.02
N GLU A 267 -9.14 -7.48 -25.18
CA GLU A 267 -10.15 -7.49 -24.13
C GLU A 267 -10.35 -8.89 -23.55
N TYR A 268 -10.36 -8.97 -22.23
CA TYR A 268 -10.62 -10.17 -21.46
C TYR A 268 -11.89 -10.01 -20.65
N LEU A 269 -12.98 -10.65 -21.07
CA LEU A 269 -14.21 -10.73 -20.28
C LEU A 269 -14.06 -11.74 -19.14
N SER A 270 -14.60 -11.45 -17.96
CA SER A 270 -14.60 -12.36 -16.83
C SER A 270 -15.65 -13.47 -16.99
N PHE A 271 -15.47 -14.56 -16.25
CA PHE A 271 -16.49 -15.60 -16.09
C PHE A 271 -17.08 -15.47 -14.69
N ASP A 272 -18.28 -14.91 -14.60
CA ASP A 272 -18.96 -14.67 -13.34
C ASP A 272 -19.99 -15.78 -13.11
N ARG A 273 -20.05 -16.29 -11.89
CA ARG A 273 -20.97 -17.37 -11.47
C ARG A 273 -21.70 -16.95 -10.21
N VAL A 274 -23.01 -17.11 -10.21
CA VAL A 274 -23.84 -16.84 -9.02
C VAL A 274 -24.05 -18.15 -8.27
N GLU A 275 -24.16 -18.12 -6.94
CA GLU A 275 -24.41 -19.35 -6.16
C GLU A 275 -25.74 -20.03 -6.53
N ASN A 276 -26.77 -19.24 -6.85
CA ASN A 276 -28.06 -19.73 -7.35
C ASN A 276 -28.17 -19.45 -8.87
N PRO A 277 -28.18 -20.48 -9.73
CA PRO A 277 -28.29 -20.32 -11.19
C PRO A 277 -29.53 -19.55 -11.64
N SER A 278 -30.61 -19.61 -10.85
CA SER A 278 -31.86 -18.86 -11.11
C SER A 278 -31.64 -17.35 -11.15
N HIS A 279 -30.61 -16.86 -10.46
CA HIS A 279 -30.28 -15.44 -10.34
C HIS A 279 -29.33 -14.95 -11.45
N GLU A 280 -28.75 -15.84 -12.26
CA GLU A 280 -27.82 -15.44 -13.34
C GLU A 280 -28.54 -14.59 -14.41
N ALA A 281 -29.77 -14.96 -14.77
CA ALA A 281 -30.56 -14.24 -15.76
C ALA A 281 -31.05 -12.86 -15.27
N GLU A 282 -31.22 -12.70 -13.95
CA GLU A 282 -31.76 -11.47 -13.35
C GLU A 282 -30.67 -10.47 -12.96
N TYR A 283 -29.51 -10.96 -12.49
CA TYR A 283 -28.45 -10.11 -11.93
C TYR A 283 -27.16 -10.08 -12.76
N GLY A 284 -27.09 -10.79 -13.89
CA GLY A 284 -25.87 -10.88 -14.72
C GLY A 284 -25.31 -9.52 -15.12
N ASP A 285 -26.14 -8.64 -15.68
CA ASP A 285 -25.72 -7.29 -16.10
C ASP A 285 -25.29 -6.42 -14.92
N LEU A 286 -26.00 -6.52 -13.80
CA LEU A 286 -25.64 -5.82 -12.58
C LEU A 286 -24.26 -6.27 -12.10
N ILE A 287 -24.01 -7.58 -12.00
CA ILE A 287 -22.73 -8.14 -11.55
C ILE A 287 -21.59 -7.69 -12.48
N ASN A 288 -21.81 -7.71 -13.79
CA ASN A 288 -20.84 -7.24 -14.78
C ASN A 288 -20.48 -5.75 -14.60
N SER A 289 -21.42 -4.94 -14.12
CA SER A 289 -21.18 -3.52 -13.79
C SER A 289 -20.42 -3.29 -12.47
N LEU A 290 -20.42 -4.28 -11.57
CA LEU A 290 -19.78 -4.14 -10.26
C LEU A 290 -18.25 -4.23 -10.37
N THR A 291 -17.57 -3.26 -9.75
CA THR A 291 -16.10 -3.24 -9.58
C THR A 291 -15.69 -3.13 -8.10
N PRO A 292 -15.97 -4.15 -7.27
CA PRO A 292 -15.61 -4.15 -5.85
C PRO A 292 -14.13 -3.89 -5.58
N SER A 293 -13.85 -3.38 -4.38
CA SER A 293 -12.47 -3.21 -3.94
C SER A 293 -11.72 -4.54 -3.95
N GLY A 294 -10.61 -4.59 -4.69
CA GLY A 294 -9.76 -5.78 -4.78
C GLY A 294 -10.27 -6.88 -5.73
N LEU A 295 -11.35 -6.65 -6.47
CA LEU A 295 -11.76 -7.49 -7.61
C LEU A 295 -11.24 -6.90 -8.93
N PRO A 296 -10.83 -7.73 -9.89
CA PRO A 296 -10.59 -7.28 -11.26
C PRO A 296 -11.91 -6.87 -11.93
N GLU A 297 -11.80 -6.03 -12.96
CA GLU A 297 -12.93 -5.62 -13.80
C GLU A 297 -13.51 -6.81 -14.57
N HIS A 298 -14.82 -6.76 -14.84
CA HIS A 298 -15.45 -7.72 -15.73
C HIS A 298 -14.80 -7.66 -17.11
N ARG A 299 -14.66 -6.45 -17.67
CA ARG A 299 -13.97 -6.19 -18.93
C ARG A 299 -12.58 -5.65 -18.62
N LEU A 300 -11.57 -6.50 -18.74
CA LEU A 300 -10.17 -6.12 -18.58
C LEU A 300 -9.55 -5.84 -19.96
N SER A 301 -9.27 -4.57 -20.25
CA SER A 301 -8.70 -4.14 -21.53
C SER A 301 -7.21 -3.84 -21.38
N LEU A 302 -6.37 -4.55 -22.14
CA LEU A 302 -4.91 -4.48 -22.05
C LEU A 302 -4.28 -4.29 -23.43
N LYS A 303 -3.07 -3.73 -23.46
CA LYS A 303 -2.19 -3.68 -24.63
C LYS A 303 -0.84 -4.27 -24.26
N GLU A 304 -0.12 -4.82 -25.25
CA GLU A 304 1.27 -5.23 -25.03
C GLU A 304 2.11 -4.04 -24.56
N ASN A 305 3.06 -4.30 -23.68
CA ASN A 305 3.88 -3.36 -22.93
C ASN A 305 3.14 -2.44 -21.93
N ALA A 306 1.83 -2.60 -21.74
CA ALA A 306 1.11 -1.83 -20.72
C ALA A 306 1.54 -2.23 -19.29
N PRO A 307 1.74 -1.26 -18.38
CA PRO A 307 1.98 -1.52 -16.97
C PRO A 307 0.70 -1.97 -16.27
N VAL A 308 0.79 -3.05 -15.51
CA VAL A 308 -0.30 -3.61 -14.71
C VAL A 308 0.16 -3.83 -13.27
N ILE A 309 -0.80 -4.00 -12.36
CA ILE A 309 -0.55 -4.32 -10.96
C ILE A 309 -1.29 -5.60 -10.58
N LEU A 310 -0.60 -6.47 -9.84
CA LEU A 310 -1.15 -7.72 -9.36
C LEU A 310 -2.10 -7.47 -8.17
N LEU A 311 -3.26 -8.12 -8.14
CA LEU A 311 -4.31 -7.91 -7.13
C LEU A 311 -4.34 -9.00 -6.04
N ARG A 312 -3.54 -10.06 -6.19
CA ARG A 312 -3.49 -11.22 -5.28
C ARG A 312 -2.06 -11.68 -5.04
N ASN A 313 -1.87 -12.34 -3.92
CA ASN A 313 -0.63 -13.05 -3.63
C ASN A 313 -0.69 -14.40 -4.37
N LEU A 314 0.10 -14.53 -5.43
CA LEU A 314 0.22 -15.79 -6.19
C LEU A 314 1.43 -16.58 -5.70
N ASP A 315 2.59 -15.92 -5.69
CA ASP A 315 3.85 -16.48 -5.21
C ASP A 315 4.71 -15.36 -4.60
N PRO A 316 4.46 -14.99 -3.33
CA PRO A 316 5.20 -13.91 -2.68
C PRO A 316 6.70 -14.18 -2.56
N THR A 317 7.11 -15.46 -2.50
CA THR A 317 8.53 -15.84 -2.43
C THR A 317 9.28 -15.52 -3.72
N GLU A 318 8.56 -15.50 -4.84
CA GLU A 318 9.08 -15.18 -6.16
C GLU A 318 8.70 -13.77 -6.66
N GLY A 319 8.27 -12.90 -5.74
CA GLY A 319 7.93 -11.51 -6.02
C GLY A 319 6.50 -11.26 -6.53
N LEU A 320 5.66 -12.30 -6.66
CA LEU A 320 4.27 -12.19 -7.11
C LEU A 320 3.30 -12.00 -5.95
N CYS A 321 3.32 -10.80 -5.37
CA CYS A 321 2.41 -10.37 -4.31
C CYS A 321 1.40 -9.32 -4.78
N ASN A 322 0.32 -9.14 -4.03
CA ASN A 322 -0.63 -8.05 -4.25
C ASN A 322 0.11 -6.71 -4.19
N GLY A 323 0.01 -5.95 -5.27
CA GLY A 323 0.67 -4.67 -5.49
C GLY A 323 1.96 -4.74 -6.32
N THR A 324 2.45 -5.92 -6.68
CA THR A 324 3.59 -6.05 -7.62
C THR A 324 3.22 -5.44 -8.96
N ARG A 325 4.05 -4.50 -9.45
CA ARG A 325 3.91 -3.91 -10.78
C ARG A 325 4.57 -4.83 -11.82
N LEU A 326 3.86 -5.09 -12.90
CA LEU A 326 4.28 -5.93 -14.01
C LEU A 326 4.14 -5.15 -15.33
N ILE A 327 4.85 -5.61 -16.36
CA ILE A 327 4.67 -5.16 -17.74
C ILE A 327 4.16 -6.33 -18.55
N CYS A 328 3.02 -6.18 -19.20
CA CYS A 328 2.49 -7.21 -20.09
C CYS A 328 3.41 -7.33 -21.31
N LYS A 329 4.05 -8.48 -21.51
CA LYS A 329 4.93 -8.71 -22.68
C LYS A 329 4.17 -9.35 -23.82
N LYS A 330 3.28 -10.30 -23.50
CA LYS A 330 2.45 -10.98 -24.49
C LYS A 330 1.09 -11.31 -23.92
N LEU A 331 0.06 -11.10 -24.74
CA LEU A 331 -1.35 -11.26 -24.38
C LEU A 331 -1.96 -12.46 -25.11
N ASP A 332 -1.85 -13.66 -24.53
CA ASP A 332 -2.48 -14.87 -25.06
C ASP A 332 -3.88 -15.07 -24.44
N LYS A 333 -4.70 -15.97 -24.99
CA LYS A 333 -6.11 -16.17 -24.59
C LYS A 333 -6.30 -16.57 -23.12
N ASN A 334 -5.45 -17.46 -22.62
CA ASN A 334 -5.59 -18.09 -21.29
C ASN A 334 -4.45 -17.75 -20.32
N VAL A 335 -3.41 -17.07 -20.81
CA VAL A 335 -2.20 -16.76 -20.07
C VAL A 335 -1.70 -15.39 -20.50
N ILE A 336 -1.30 -14.57 -19.54
CA ILE A 336 -0.57 -13.33 -19.83
C ILE A 336 0.88 -13.54 -19.43
N HIS A 337 1.80 -13.38 -20.39
CA HIS A 337 3.23 -13.32 -20.11
C HIS A 337 3.55 -11.89 -19.69
N ALA A 338 4.12 -11.74 -18.51
CA ALA A 338 4.49 -10.45 -17.95
C ALA A 338 5.89 -10.49 -17.36
N GLU A 339 6.46 -9.31 -17.13
CA GLU A 339 7.77 -9.14 -16.50
C GLU A 339 7.63 -8.28 -15.23
N ILE A 340 8.31 -8.65 -14.15
CA ILE A 340 8.32 -7.85 -12.92
C ILE A 340 9.07 -6.54 -13.18
N ALA A 341 8.39 -5.43 -12.90
CA ALA A 341 8.79 -4.11 -13.38
C ALA A 341 9.71 -3.36 -12.40
N VAL A 342 9.64 -3.70 -11.10
CA VAL A 342 10.34 -3.01 -10.00
C VAL A 342 10.70 -3.98 -8.87
N GLY A 343 11.68 -3.60 -8.04
CA GLY A 343 12.07 -4.34 -6.85
C GLY A 343 13.18 -5.37 -7.08
N GLU A 344 13.38 -6.27 -6.12
CA GLU A 344 14.47 -7.27 -6.13
C GLU A 344 14.35 -8.27 -7.28
N PHE A 345 13.12 -8.59 -7.70
CA PHE A 345 12.83 -9.53 -8.79
C PHE A 345 12.64 -8.84 -10.15
N CYS A 346 13.06 -7.57 -10.29
CA CYS A 346 12.96 -6.82 -11.55
C CYS A 346 13.59 -7.61 -12.71
N GLY A 347 12.91 -7.64 -13.87
CA GLY A 347 13.39 -8.38 -15.05
C GLY A 347 12.87 -9.82 -15.13
N LYS A 348 12.30 -10.36 -14.05
CA LYS A 348 11.84 -11.74 -14.03
C LYS A 348 10.56 -11.92 -14.86
N SER A 349 10.61 -12.82 -15.84
CA SER A 349 9.45 -13.26 -16.61
C SER A 349 8.54 -14.17 -15.79
N VAL A 350 7.23 -13.93 -15.89
CA VAL A 350 6.18 -14.63 -15.14
C VAL A 350 4.95 -14.87 -16.03
N PHE A 351 4.18 -15.92 -15.71
CA PHE A 351 2.93 -16.24 -16.39
C PHE A 351 1.77 -16.07 -15.42
N ILE A 352 0.78 -15.29 -15.84
CA ILE A 352 -0.39 -14.97 -15.04
C ILE A 352 -1.61 -15.67 -15.64
N HIS A 353 -2.30 -16.45 -14.82
CA HIS A 353 -3.52 -17.16 -15.18
C HIS A 353 -4.74 -16.52 -14.53
N ARG A 354 -5.93 -16.81 -15.07
CA ARG A 354 -7.20 -16.45 -14.43
C ARG A 354 -7.39 -17.24 -13.15
N ILE A 355 -7.92 -16.58 -12.12
CA ILE A 355 -8.27 -17.20 -10.84
C ILE A 355 -9.66 -16.74 -10.41
N PRO A 356 -10.38 -17.54 -9.59
CA PRO A 356 -11.64 -17.12 -9.00
C PRO A 356 -11.44 -16.05 -7.91
N PHE A 357 -12.36 -15.11 -7.86
CA PHE A 357 -12.45 -14.04 -6.87
C PHE A 357 -13.83 -14.05 -6.24
N GLU A 358 -13.86 -13.98 -4.92
CA GLU A 358 -15.07 -13.71 -4.17
C GLU A 358 -15.09 -12.23 -3.76
N PRO A 359 -16.22 -11.53 -3.91
CA PRO A 359 -16.38 -10.17 -3.44
C PRO A 359 -16.22 -10.11 -1.91
N PRO A 360 -15.79 -8.96 -1.36
CA PRO A 360 -15.66 -8.80 0.08
C PRO A 360 -17.00 -9.04 0.79
N THR A 361 -16.97 -9.84 1.86
CA THR A 361 -18.17 -10.20 2.66
C THR A 361 -18.79 -9.03 3.41
N ASP A 362 -18.07 -7.92 3.53
CA ASP A 362 -18.46 -6.69 4.23
C ASP A 362 -19.21 -5.69 3.34
N GLU A 363 -19.31 -5.96 2.03
CA GLU A 363 -20.20 -5.25 1.13
C GLU A 363 -21.45 -6.09 0.87
N GLN A 364 -22.62 -5.52 1.17
CA GLN A 364 -23.89 -6.16 0.87
C GLN A 364 -24.13 -6.09 -0.63
N TYR A 365 -23.75 -7.15 -1.33
CA TYR A 365 -24.17 -7.36 -2.71
C TYR A 365 -25.53 -8.05 -2.73
N PRO A 366 -26.37 -7.76 -3.74
CA PRO A 366 -27.69 -8.37 -3.86
C PRO A 366 -27.62 -9.90 -3.90
N VAL A 367 -26.53 -10.44 -4.46
CA VAL A 367 -26.31 -11.88 -4.58
C VAL A 367 -24.84 -12.23 -4.38
N PRO A 368 -24.51 -13.32 -3.65
CA PRO A 368 -23.17 -13.89 -3.66
C PRO A 368 -22.78 -14.38 -5.05
N TYR A 369 -21.58 -14.03 -5.51
CA TYR A 369 -21.06 -14.44 -6.81
C TYR A 369 -19.55 -14.65 -6.77
N THR A 370 -19.02 -15.41 -7.72
CA THR A 370 -17.59 -15.61 -7.96
C THR A 370 -17.21 -15.07 -9.33
N ARG A 371 -16.18 -14.21 -9.40
CA ARG A 371 -15.62 -13.69 -10.66
C ARG A 371 -14.31 -14.39 -11.00
N THR A 372 -14.25 -15.11 -12.12
CA THR A 372 -13.01 -15.71 -12.61
C THR A 372 -12.36 -14.83 -13.67
N GLN A 373 -11.20 -14.26 -13.34
CA GLN A 373 -10.51 -13.27 -14.19
C GLN A 373 -9.00 -13.26 -13.89
N PHE A 374 -8.21 -12.65 -14.77
CA PHE A 374 -6.81 -12.38 -14.48
C PHE A 374 -6.69 -11.47 -13.24
N PRO A 375 -5.79 -11.77 -12.30
CA PRO A 375 -5.60 -10.98 -11.08
C PRO A 375 -4.86 -9.66 -11.33
N LEU A 376 -5.21 -8.93 -12.40
CA LEU A 376 -4.49 -7.76 -12.88
C LEU A 376 -5.43 -6.55 -12.97
N ARG A 377 -4.83 -5.36 -12.87
CA ARG A 377 -5.45 -4.08 -13.23
C ARG A 377 -4.39 -3.19 -13.88
N LEU A 378 -4.79 -2.30 -14.78
CA LEU A 378 -3.90 -1.26 -15.33
C LEU A 378 -3.26 -0.44 -14.19
N CYS A 379 -2.01 -0.02 -14.41
CA CYS A 379 -1.18 0.64 -13.39
C CYS A 379 -0.38 1.82 -13.94
N PHE A 380 -1.01 2.64 -14.79
CA PHE A 380 -0.50 3.99 -15.06
C PHE A 380 -0.88 4.93 -13.90
N ALA A 381 -2.07 4.73 -13.34
CA ALA A 381 -2.53 5.34 -12.13
C ALA A 381 -2.79 4.30 -11.04
N MET A 382 -2.68 4.72 -9.79
CA MET A 382 -3.06 3.93 -8.61
C MET A 382 -3.52 4.83 -7.47
N THR A 383 -4.18 4.27 -6.46
CA THR A 383 -4.56 5.07 -5.30
C THR A 383 -3.34 5.42 -4.45
N ILE A 384 -3.39 6.57 -3.77
CA ILE A 384 -2.37 7.01 -2.81
C ILE A 384 -2.08 5.91 -1.78
N ASN A 385 -3.13 5.25 -1.27
CA ASN A 385 -3.00 4.17 -0.29
C ASN A 385 -2.19 2.98 -0.84
N LYS A 386 -2.34 2.62 -2.13
CA LYS A 386 -1.55 1.55 -2.76
C LYS A 386 -0.10 1.93 -3.00
N ALA A 387 0.19 3.22 -3.17
CA ALA A 387 1.54 3.73 -3.36
C ALA A 387 2.36 3.78 -2.05
N GLN A 388 1.74 3.60 -0.89
CA GLN A 388 2.44 3.55 0.39
C GLN A 388 3.55 2.47 0.40
N GLY A 389 4.66 2.75 1.06
CA GLY A 389 5.90 1.95 0.98
C GLY A 389 6.73 2.10 -0.31
N GLN A 390 6.15 2.51 -1.45
CA GLN A 390 6.87 2.58 -2.73
C GLN A 390 7.75 3.84 -2.87
N THR A 391 8.77 3.77 -3.73
CA THR A 391 9.58 4.91 -4.18
C THR A 391 9.44 5.03 -5.69
N LEU A 392 9.01 6.19 -6.16
CA LEU A 392 8.74 6.47 -7.58
C LEU A 392 9.73 7.51 -8.10
N ASP A 393 10.09 7.41 -9.37
CA ASP A 393 11.01 8.35 -10.02
C ASP A 393 10.30 9.64 -10.44
N SER A 394 9.02 9.54 -10.79
CA SER A 394 8.15 10.70 -11.09
C SER A 394 6.73 10.41 -10.62
N VAL A 395 6.11 11.40 -9.97
CA VAL A 395 4.81 11.27 -9.32
C VAL A 395 3.88 12.38 -9.78
N GLY A 396 2.82 11.99 -10.48
CA GLY A 396 1.67 12.86 -10.67
C GLY A 396 0.71 12.65 -9.51
N VAL A 397 0.11 13.70 -8.96
CA VAL A 397 -0.98 13.60 -8.01
C VAL A 397 -2.19 14.27 -8.64
N TYR A 398 -3.21 13.49 -8.95
CA TYR A 398 -4.45 14.00 -9.50
C TYR A 398 -5.52 13.98 -8.42
N LEU A 399 -5.88 15.17 -7.96
CA LEU A 399 -6.92 15.42 -6.97
C LEU A 399 -8.12 16.07 -7.67
N ARG A 400 -8.97 15.24 -8.27
CA ARG A 400 -10.29 15.67 -8.75
C ARG A 400 -11.18 16.12 -7.59
N GLU A 401 -11.02 15.45 -6.46
CA GLU A 401 -11.58 15.82 -5.16
C GLU A 401 -10.44 15.89 -4.14
N PRO A 402 -10.59 16.69 -3.07
CA PRO A 402 -9.63 16.75 -1.98
C PRO A 402 -9.36 15.36 -1.36
N VAL A 403 -8.18 15.21 -0.76
CA VAL A 403 -7.89 14.05 0.10
C VAL A 403 -8.89 13.97 1.26
N PHE A 404 -9.24 12.76 1.67
CA PHE A 404 -10.31 12.51 2.64
C PHE A 404 -9.85 11.71 3.87
N SER A 405 -8.60 11.25 3.89
CA SER A 405 -8.06 10.44 4.98
C SER A 405 -6.72 10.96 5.48
N HIS A 406 -6.40 10.59 6.73
CA HIS A 406 -5.17 10.91 7.42
C HIS A 406 -3.94 10.62 6.54
N GLY A 407 -3.02 11.58 6.44
CA GLY A 407 -1.70 11.37 5.85
C GLY A 407 -1.67 11.12 4.34
N GLN A 408 -2.82 11.15 3.63
CA GLN A 408 -2.87 10.86 2.19
C GLN A 408 -2.00 11.83 1.38
N LEU A 409 -2.09 13.13 1.65
CA LEU A 409 -1.29 14.12 0.93
C LEU A 409 0.21 13.93 1.17
N TYR A 410 0.59 13.68 2.43
CA TYR A 410 1.96 13.38 2.81
C TYR A 410 2.48 12.10 2.13
N VAL A 411 1.68 11.03 2.08
CA VAL A 411 2.06 9.80 1.37
C VAL A 411 2.26 10.08 -0.11
N ALA A 412 1.33 10.77 -0.77
CA ALA A 412 1.40 11.07 -2.20
C ALA A 412 2.70 11.81 -2.56
N MET A 413 3.02 12.89 -1.85
CA MET A 413 4.19 13.72 -2.13
C MET A 413 5.50 13.04 -1.73
N SER A 414 5.51 12.25 -0.65
CA SER A 414 6.73 11.60 -0.15
C SER A 414 7.23 10.42 -0.99
N ARG A 415 6.52 10.01 -2.05
CA ARG A 415 6.94 8.89 -2.92
C ARG A 415 8.13 9.25 -3.82
N ALA A 416 8.33 10.53 -4.12
CA ALA A 416 9.41 11.01 -4.97
C ALA A 416 10.69 11.37 -4.18
N LYS A 417 11.82 11.50 -4.88
CA LYS A 417 13.12 11.90 -4.31
C LYS A 417 13.33 13.41 -4.25
N THR A 418 12.69 14.18 -5.13
CA THR A 418 12.85 15.64 -5.23
C THR A 418 11.52 16.30 -5.52
N SER A 419 11.39 17.56 -5.13
CA SER A 419 10.21 18.39 -5.45
C SER A 419 9.95 18.46 -6.95
N ALA A 420 11.00 18.58 -7.77
CA ALA A 420 10.92 18.62 -9.24
C ALA A 420 10.28 17.36 -9.86
N SER A 421 10.30 16.24 -9.14
CA SER A 421 9.73 14.97 -9.61
C SER A 421 8.26 14.78 -9.19
N VAL A 422 7.65 15.77 -8.54
CA VAL A 422 6.25 15.75 -8.11
C VAL A 422 5.47 16.84 -8.84
N LYS A 423 4.34 16.47 -9.43
CA LYS A 423 3.37 17.41 -9.99
C LYS A 423 1.98 17.13 -9.49
N LEU A 424 1.26 18.17 -9.08
CA LEU A 424 -0.08 18.08 -8.53
C LEU A 424 -1.05 18.81 -9.46
N LEU A 425 -2.06 18.10 -9.93
CA LEU A 425 -3.26 18.68 -10.53
C LEU A 425 -4.38 18.63 -9.50
N ILE A 426 -4.81 19.80 -9.04
CA ILE A 426 -5.88 19.95 -8.06
C ILE A 426 -7.05 20.62 -8.75
N LYS A 427 -8.14 19.88 -9.00
CA LYS A 427 -9.38 20.48 -9.48
C LYS A 427 -10.05 21.18 -8.28
N PRO A 428 -10.28 22.51 -8.31
CA PRO A 428 -11.06 23.17 -7.28
C PRO A 428 -12.44 22.54 -7.17
N PRO A 429 -13.02 22.50 -5.96
CA PRO A 429 -14.39 22.06 -5.79
C PRO A 429 -15.34 23.00 -6.53
N PHE A 430 -16.45 22.46 -7.05
CA PHE A 430 -17.46 23.18 -7.84
C PHE A 430 -18.01 24.47 -7.19
N TYR A 431 -17.84 24.65 -5.88
CA TYR A 431 -18.33 25.80 -5.13
C TYR A 431 -17.24 26.87 -4.84
N ASN A 432 -16.00 26.72 -5.29
CA ASN A 432 -14.93 27.71 -5.04
C ASN A 432 -13.88 27.77 -6.15
N GLU A 433 -14.23 28.38 -7.28
CA GLU A 433 -13.38 28.52 -8.47
C GLU A 433 -12.19 29.48 -8.29
N HIS A 434 -12.21 30.33 -7.25
CA HIS A 434 -11.16 31.33 -7.02
C HIS A 434 -9.96 30.80 -6.21
N ARG A 435 -10.03 29.59 -5.64
CA ARG A 435 -8.95 28.97 -4.85
C ARG A 435 -8.18 27.92 -5.66
N LEU A 436 -7.36 28.40 -6.58
CA LEU A 436 -6.46 27.53 -7.36
C LEU A 436 -5.32 27.00 -6.47
N ASN A 437 -4.99 25.71 -6.62
CA ASN A 437 -3.89 25.02 -5.94
C ASN A 437 -4.05 24.87 -4.42
N TYR A 438 -5.28 24.81 -3.92
CA TYR A 438 -5.59 24.52 -2.52
C TYR A 438 -6.15 23.11 -2.35
N THR A 439 -5.65 22.37 -1.38
CA THR A 439 -6.19 21.06 -0.99
C THR A 439 -6.22 20.92 0.53
N ARG A 440 -7.07 20.04 1.05
CA ARG A 440 -7.07 19.68 2.47
C ARG A 440 -5.78 18.97 2.85
N ASN A 441 -5.33 19.19 4.08
CA ASN A 441 -4.31 18.36 4.74
C ASN A 441 -4.90 17.71 5.98
N ILE A 442 -5.34 16.45 5.86
CA ILE A 442 -6.00 15.75 6.97
C ILE A 442 -4.93 15.07 7.82
N VAL A 443 -4.80 15.53 9.06
CA VAL A 443 -3.87 15.00 10.06
C VAL A 443 -4.63 14.72 11.36
N TYR A 444 -4.40 13.55 11.93
CA TYR A 444 -5.02 13.07 13.16
C TYR A 444 -3.99 13.32 14.26
N THR A 445 -4.02 14.53 14.80
CA THR A 445 -3.07 14.99 15.81
C THR A 445 -3.08 14.11 17.05
N GLU A 446 -4.21 13.48 17.37
CA GLU A 446 -4.37 12.55 18.48
C GLU A 446 -3.43 11.34 18.35
N VAL A 447 -3.31 10.78 17.14
CA VAL A 447 -2.41 9.65 16.87
C VAL A 447 -0.96 10.10 16.98
N LEU A 448 -0.64 11.28 16.43
CA LEU A 448 0.73 11.80 16.44
C LEU A 448 1.19 12.17 17.86
N GLN A 449 0.31 12.75 18.68
CA GLN A 449 0.57 13.06 20.09
C GLN A 449 0.77 11.77 20.89
N ALA A 450 -0.11 10.78 20.71
CA ALA A 450 0.04 9.47 21.37
C ALA A 450 1.31 8.73 20.94
N ALA A 451 1.81 9.00 19.73
CA ALA A 451 3.08 8.49 19.22
C ALA A 451 4.31 9.33 19.63
N GLU A 452 4.13 10.40 20.42
CA GLU A 452 5.19 11.35 20.82
C GLU A 452 5.92 11.97 19.61
N ILE A 453 5.20 12.24 18.53
CA ILE A 453 5.73 12.78 17.28
C ILE A 453 5.67 14.31 17.23
N VAL A 454 4.56 14.89 17.67
CA VAL A 454 4.30 16.35 17.73
C VAL A 454 3.88 16.78 19.13
#